data_AF-A0A7Y8MNH2-F1
#
_entry.id   AF-A0A7Y8MNH2-F1
#
_cell.length_a   1.000
_cell.length_b   1.000
_cell.length_c   1.000
_cell.angle_alpha   90.00
_cell.angle_beta   90.00
_cell.angle_gamma   90.00
#
_symmetry.space_group_name_H-M   'P 1'
#
loop_
_entity.id
_entity.type
_entity.pdbx_description
1 polymer ?
#
loop_
_entity_poly.entity_id
_entity_poly.type
_entity_poly.pdbx_seq_one_letter_code
_entity_poly.pdbx_strand_id
1 'polypeptide(L)'
;MYPRYYALRRLNPYRGVVQMVDVGEAVAHSYDGLTWHLRADDGYGWVRPTGVWVEGEGLKLGQTQDQGDILAALESRPALPFPLADQVELWLLNKETGLPMALLGAERPSLHVPRKIEPEWHPFVLSYTGFRSETLAARDEGNPYAGKPHRDTLARIVNQSARPHPAAQWFLRGASGEGEGLEGLCLQPGWQGRQLGAEAFPELLVNEIWNSRLECLVINDYHLW
;
A
#
# COMPACT_ATOMS: atom_id res chain seq x y z
N MET A 1 0.20 -9.64 -27.71
CA MET A 1 -0.63 -9.08 -26.61
C MET A 1 -0.14 -7.65 -26.36
N TYR A 2 -1.01 -6.68 -26.07
CA TYR A 2 -0.53 -5.31 -25.80
C TYR A 2 0.08 -5.23 -24.38
N PRO A 3 1.21 -4.52 -24.20
CA PRO A 3 1.83 -4.34 -22.90
C PRO A 3 0.89 -3.61 -21.94
N ARG A 4 0.86 -4.03 -20.68
CA ARG A 4 0.11 -3.39 -19.61
C ARG A 4 1.07 -2.65 -18.70
N TYR A 5 0.74 -1.40 -18.41
CA TYR A 5 1.52 -0.51 -17.56
C TYR A 5 0.68 -0.16 -16.34
N TYR A 6 1.15 -0.49 -15.14
CA TYR A 6 0.41 -0.23 -13.91
C TYR A 6 1.32 -0.11 -12.70
N ALA A 7 0.84 0.55 -11.66
CA ALA A 7 1.49 0.61 -10.36
C ALA A 7 0.73 -0.22 -9.33
N LEU A 8 1.46 -0.74 -8.34
CA LEU A 8 0.89 -1.41 -7.16
C LEU A 8 1.49 -0.79 -5.89
N ARG A 9 0.67 -0.52 -4.87
CA ARG A 9 1.18 -0.03 -3.58
C ARG A 9 1.89 -1.14 -2.82
N ARG A 10 2.95 -0.74 -2.11
CA ARG A 10 3.66 -1.59 -1.16
C ARG A 10 3.31 -1.13 0.24
N LEU A 11 2.39 -1.85 0.86
CA LEU A 11 1.87 -1.53 2.18
C LEU A 11 2.76 -2.10 3.30
N ASN A 12 2.66 -1.49 4.48
CA ASN A 12 3.19 -1.92 5.78
C ASN A 12 4.69 -2.30 5.85
N PRO A 13 5.59 -1.33 6.13
CA PRO A 13 5.31 0.11 6.04
C PRO A 13 4.97 0.52 4.62
N TYR A 14 4.28 1.65 4.45
CA TYR A 14 4.14 2.19 3.11
C TYR A 14 5.53 2.47 2.53
N ARG A 15 5.86 1.80 1.42
CA ARG A 15 7.18 1.90 0.74
C ARG A 15 7.03 2.50 -0.65
N GLY A 16 5.99 3.32 -0.85
CA GLY A 16 5.62 3.83 -2.15
C GLY A 16 4.95 2.78 -3.03
N VAL A 17 5.18 2.92 -4.33
CA VAL A 17 4.60 2.08 -5.38
C VAL A 17 5.69 1.34 -6.14
N VAL A 18 5.36 0.16 -6.66
CA VAL A 18 6.16 -0.53 -7.66
C VAL A 18 5.53 -0.33 -9.02
N GLN A 19 6.33 0.14 -9.98
CA GLN A 19 5.93 0.30 -11.37
C GLN A 19 6.07 -1.05 -12.08
N MET A 20 5.06 -1.46 -12.83
CA MET A 20 4.98 -2.76 -13.49
C MET A 20 4.79 -2.58 -15.00
N VAL A 21 5.59 -3.30 -15.78
CA VAL A 21 5.36 -3.56 -17.20
C VAL A 21 5.08 -5.05 -17.35
N ASP A 22 3.96 -5.40 -17.95
CA ASP A 22 3.50 -6.77 -18.06
C ASP A 22 3.13 -7.08 -19.51
N VAL A 23 3.82 -8.06 -20.10
CA VAL A 23 3.58 -8.52 -21.48
C VAL A 23 3.03 -9.95 -21.54
N GLY A 24 2.51 -10.46 -20.41
CA GLY A 24 1.99 -11.83 -20.29
C GLY A 24 3.04 -12.78 -19.73
N GLU A 25 3.90 -13.32 -20.59
CA GLU A 25 4.91 -14.32 -20.20
C GLU A 25 6.13 -13.72 -19.50
N ALA A 26 6.29 -12.40 -19.59
CA ALA A 26 7.33 -11.64 -18.93
C ALA A 26 6.79 -10.38 -18.25
N VAL A 27 7.43 -10.00 -17.16
CA VAL A 27 7.14 -8.79 -16.39
C VAL A 27 8.44 -8.07 -16.05
N ALA A 28 8.41 -6.75 -16.05
CA ALA A 28 9.45 -5.92 -15.49
C ALA A 28 8.86 -5.09 -14.34
N HIS A 29 9.65 -4.90 -13.28
CA HIS A 29 9.25 -4.06 -12.17
C HIS A 29 10.36 -3.10 -11.74
N SER A 30 9.97 -1.90 -11.32
CA SER A 30 10.89 -0.86 -10.88
C SER A 30 10.35 -0.11 -9.66
N TYR A 31 11.26 0.31 -8.78
CA TYR A 31 10.96 1.12 -7.60
C TYR A 31 11.38 2.57 -7.76
N ASP A 32 12.27 2.87 -8.71
CA ASP A 32 12.87 4.18 -8.96
C ASP A 32 12.55 4.72 -10.37
N GLY A 33 11.95 3.90 -11.23
CA GLY A 33 11.67 4.22 -12.63
C GLY A 33 12.89 4.14 -13.57
N LEU A 34 14.07 3.86 -13.01
CA LEU A 34 15.35 3.85 -13.72
C LEU A 34 15.88 2.43 -13.89
N THR A 35 15.86 1.65 -12.80
CA THR A 35 16.32 0.26 -12.78
C THR A 35 15.12 -0.67 -12.83
N TRP A 36 15.07 -1.50 -13.86
CA TRP A 36 13.97 -2.43 -14.12
C TRP A 36 14.46 -3.87 -13.97
N HIS A 37 13.80 -4.63 -13.11
CA HIS A 37 14.09 -6.03 -12.87
C HIS A 37 13.13 -6.92 -13.66
N LEU A 38 13.69 -7.71 -14.57
CA LEU A 38 12.93 -8.55 -15.50
C LEU A 38 12.72 -9.93 -14.90
N ARG A 39 11.52 -10.47 -15.09
CA ARG A 39 11.17 -11.85 -14.76
C ARG A 39 10.33 -12.44 -15.88
N ALA A 40 10.51 -13.72 -16.17
CA ALA A 40 9.71 -14.44 -17.14
C ALA A 40 9.40 -15.85 -16.65
N ASP A 41 8.34 -16.45 -17.19
CA ASP A 41 8.05 -17.88 -17.02
C ASP A 41 9.18 -18.71 -17.63
N ASP A 42 9.65 -19.73 -16.91
CA ASP A 42 10.66 -20.66 -17.40
C ASP A 42 10.09 -21.79 -18.28
N GLY A 43 8.80 -21.72 -18.63
CA GLY A 43 8.08 -22.73 -19.42
C GLY A 43 7.57 -23.90 -18.58
N TYR A 44 7.92 -23.95 -17.29
CA TYR A 44 7.44 -24.94 -16.33
C TYR A 44 6.50 -24.31 -15.28
N GLY A 45 6.05 -23.07 -15.52
CA GLY A 45 5.13 -22.34 -14.64
C GLY A 45 5.84 -21.59 -13.51
N TRP A 46 7.17 -21.50 -13.52
CA TRP A 46 7.91 -20.72 -12.52
C TRP A 46 8.42 -19.41 -13.11
N VAL A 47 8.07 -18.31 -12.45
CA VAL A 47 8.57 -16.98 -12.82
C VAL A 47 9.95 -16.73 -12.21
N ARG A 48 10.99 -16.72 -13.04
CA ARG A 48 12.40 -16.56 -12.63
C ARG A 48 12.93 -15.16 -12.94
N PRO A 49 13.90 -14.63 -12.18
CA PRO A 49 14.65 -13.45 -12.61
C PRO A 49 15.42 -13.75 -13.90
N THR A 50 15.26 -12.90 -14.91
CA THR A 50 15.85 -13.11 -16.24
C THR A 50 16.74 -11.98 -16.70
N GLY A 51 16.70 -10.81 -16.04
CA GLY A 51 17.58 -9.71 -16.39
C GLY A 51 17.36 -8.42 -15.59
N VAL A 52 18.19 -7.42 -15.93
CA VAL A 52 18.09 -6.05 -15.43
C VAL A 52 18.27 -5.10 -16.61
N TRP A 53 17.32 -4.19 -16.78
CA TRP A 53 17.34 -3.13 -17.79
C TRP A 53 17.43 -1.77 -17.10
N VAL A 54 18.20 -0.85 -17.67
CA VAL A 54 18.47 0.48 -17.09
C VAL A 54 18.11 1.55 -18.12
N GLU A 55 17.36 2.57 -17.65
CA GLU A 55 16.96 3.72 -18.47
C GLU A 55 18.16 4.36 -19.17
N GLY A 56 18.05 4.55 -20.48
CA GLY A 56 19.10 5.17 -21.30
C GLY A 56 20.33 4.28 -21.57
N GLU A 57 20.45 3.13 -20.93
CA GLU A 57 21.57 2.20 -21.13
C GLU A 57 21.15 0.83 -21.70
N GLY A 58 19.88 0.46 -21.58
CA GLY A 58 19.35 -0.80 -22.09
C GLY A 58 19.56 -1.99 -21.15
N LEU A 59 19.56 -3.20 -21.71
CA LEU A 59 19.74 -4.45 -20.96
C LEU A 59 21.18 -4.57 -20.44
N LYS A 60 21.34 -4.68 -19.11
CA LYS A 60 22.63 -4.82 -18.42
C LYS A 60 22.97 -6.23 -18.01
N LEU A 61 21.96 -6.98 -17.60
CA LEU A 61 22.08 -8.37 -17.19
C LEU A 61 20.96 -9.17 -17.84
N GLY A 62 21.24 -10.41 -18.24
CA GLY A 62 20.29 -11.27 -18.95
C GLY A 62 20.66 -11.49 -20.41
N GLN A 63 19.90 -12.35 -21.09
CA GLN A 63 20.03 -12.58 -22.52
C GLN A 63 18.86 -11.94 -23.25
N THR A 64 19.13 -11.35 -24.42
CA THR A 64 18.10 -10.72 -25.26
C THR A 64 17.18 -11.75 -25.91
N GLN A 65 17.67 -12.97 -26.11
CA GLN A 65 16.89 -14.07 -26.68
C GLN A 65 15.66 -14.30 -25.80
N ASP A 66 14.49 -14.32 -26.44
CA ASP A 66 13.16 -14.48 -25.82
C ASP A 66 12.69 -13.31 -24.91
N GLN A 67 13.37 -12.16 -24.92
CA GLN A 67 12.97 -10.96 -24.17
C GLN A 67 12.51 -9.78 -25.07
N GLY A 68 12.37 -9.99 -26.37
CA GLY A 68 12.09 -8.92 -27.34
C GLY A 68 10.87 -8.06 -26.98
N ASP A 69 9.77 -8.71 -26.57
CA ASP A 69 8.51 -8.01 -26.26
C ASP A 69 8.62 -7.14 -24.99
N ILE A 70 9.24 -7.64 -23.92
CA ILE A 70 9.40 -6.86 -22.68
C ILE A 70 10.40 -5.71 -22.85
N LEU A 71 11.46 -5.91 -23.65
CA LEU A 71 12.41 -4.86 -23.95
C LEU A 71 11.78 -3.76 -24.81
N ALA A 72 11.02 -4.13 -25.85
CA ALA A 72 10.27 -3.17 -26.65
C ALA A 72 9.27 -2.39 -25.81
N ALA A 73 8.56 -3.08 -24.89
CA ALA A 73 7.59 -2.45 -23.99
C ALA A 73 8.23 -1.47 -23.00
N LEU A 74 9.47 -1.72 -22.55
CA LEU A 74 10.23 -0.81 -21.68
C LEU A 74 10.68 0.46 -22.42
N GLU A 75 11.13 0.32 -23.66
CA GLU A 75 11.55 1.45 -24.52
C GLU A 75 10.36 2.33 -24.92
N SER A 76 9.20 1.74 -25.23
CA SER A 76 8.01 2.46 -25.68
C SER A 76 7.05 2.84 -24.55
N ARG A 77 7.46 2.72 -23.29
CA ARG A 77 6.55 2.90 -22.14
C ARG A 77 6.05 4.33 -22.00
N PRO A 78 4.86 4.56 -21.42
CA PRO A 78 4.42 5.91 -21.08
C PRO A 78 5.25 6.50 -19.94
N ALA A 79 5.12 7.81 -19.75
CA ALA A 79 5.76 8.50 -18.63
C ALA A 79 5.29 7.95 -17.28
N LEU A 80 6.21 7.92 -16.32
CA LEU A 80 5.92 7.54 -14.94
C LEU A 80 5.31 8.71 -14.16
N PRO A 81 4.55 8.46 -13.08
CA PRO A 81 4.13 7.13 -12.59
C PRO A 81 2.99 6.51 -13.42
N PHE A 82 2.94 5.18 -13.47
CA PHE A 82 1.79 4.47 -14.03
C PHE A 82 0.56 4.57 -13.11
N PRO A 83 -0.67 4.44 -13.66
CA PRO A 83 -1.89 4.43 -12.85
C PRO A 83 -1.92 3.24 -11.89
N LEU A 84 -2.50 3.45 -10.69
CA LEU A 84 -2.72 2.39 -9.71
C LEU A 84 -3.72 1.35 -10.24
N ALA A 85 -3.34 0.08 -10.18
CA ALA A 85 -4.22 -1.04 -10.55
C ALA A 85 -4.90 -1.69 -9.34
N ASP A 86 -4.38 -1.48 -8.14
CA ASP A 86 -4.88 -2.01 -6.87
C ASP A 86 -6.02 -1.14 -6.31
N GLN A 87 -7.13 -1.09 -7.05
CA GLN A 87 -8.27 -0.20 -6.79
C GLN A 87 -9.26 -0.74 -5.75
N VAL A 88 -9.08 -1.96 -5.24
CA VAL A 88 -9.92 -2.50 -4.17
C VAL A 88 -9.16 -2.37 -2.86
N GLU A 89 -9.62 -1.47 -1.99
CA GLU A 89 -8.92 -1.04 -0.79
C GLU A 89 -9.63 -1.51 0.48
N LEU A 90 -8.93 -2.23 1.36
CA LEU A 90 -9.44 -2.61 2.67
C LEU A 90 -9.04 -1.55 3.69
N TRP A 91 -10.02 -0.85 4.23
CA TRP A 91 -9.81 0.17 5.24
C TRP A 91 -10.29 -0.30 6.62
N LEU A 92 -9.43 -0.10 7.63
CA LEU A 92 -9.86 -0.04 9.01
C LEU A 92 -10.69 1.23 9.20
N LEU A 93 -11.85 1.11 9.83
CA LEU A 93 -12.78 2.22 10.01
C LEU A 93 -12.65 2.84 11.39
N ASN A 94 -12.78 4.17 11.45
CA ASN A 94 -12.96 4.87 12.71
C ASN A 94 -14.32 4.46 13.30
N LYS A 95 -14.34 4.07 14.58
CA LYS A 95 -15.56 3.55 15.21
C LYS A 95 -16.68 4.59 15.33
N GLU A 96 -16.34 5.84 15.58
CA GLU A 96 -17.31 6.90 15.86
C GLU A 96 -17.97 7.41 14.58
N THR A 97 -17.18 7.55 13.51
CA THR A 97 -17.64 8.12 12.24
C THR A 97 -17.97 7.07 11.18
N GLY A 98 -17.43 5.86 11.30
CA GLY A 98 -17.50 4.82 10.28
C GLY A 98 -16.68 5.12 9.02
N LEU A 99 -15.83 6.16 9.03
CA LEU A 99 -15.02 6.57 7.89
C LEU A 99 -13.68 5.81 7.83
N PRO A 100 -13.09 5.66 6.62
CA PRO A 100 -11.74 5.13 6.44
C PRO A 100 -10.71 5.83 7.33
N MET A 101 -9.92 5.05 8.07
CA MET A 101 -8.94 5.57 9.02
C MET A 101 -7.52 5.07 8.75
N ALA A 102 -7.35 3.80 8.41
CA ALA A 102 -6.04 3.24 8.06
C ALA A 102 -6.18 2.14 7.02
N LEU A 103 -5.37 2.18 5.96
CA LEU A 103 -5.39 1.18 4.91
C LEU A 103 -4.72 -0.11 5.42
N LEU A 104 -5.46 -1.22 5.37
CA LEU A 104 -4.99 -2.55 5.75
C LEU A 104 -4.46 -3.34 4.55
N GLY A 105 -5.06 -3.14 3.37
CA GLY A 105 -4.76 -3.91 2.16
C GLY A 105 -5.23 -3.21 0.90
N ALA A 106 -4.60 -3.52 -0.24
CA ALA A 106 -5.02 -3.07 -1.55
C ALA A 106 -4.82 -4.19 -2.58
N GLU A 107 -5.81 -4.40 -3.43
CA GLU A 107 -5.83 -5.48 -4.40
C GLU A 107 -6.38 -5.03 -5.74
N ARG A 108 -5.98 -5.72 -6.82
CA ARG A 108 -6.56 -5.49 -8.14
C ARG A 108 -8.00 -6.02 -8.15
N PRO A 109 -8.97 -5.34 -8.79
CA PRO A 109 -10.35 -5.82 -8.88
C PRO A 109 -10.48 -7.26 -9.39
N SER A 110 -9.64 -7.65 -10.36
CA SER A 110 -9.66 -9.00 -10.93
C SER A 110 -9.14 -10.10 -9.99
N LEU A 111 -8.45 -9.74 -8.91
CA LEU A 111 -7.92 -10.66 -7.91
C LEU A 111 -8.73 -10.65 -6.60
N HIS A 112 -9.65 -9.69 -6.48
CA HIS A 112 -10.45 -9.52 -5.28
C HIS A 112 -11.38 -10.70 -5.10
N VAL A 113 -11.27 -11.34 -3.94
CA VAL A 113 -12.15 -12.43 -3.51
C VAL A 113 -12.44 -12.24 -2.04
N PRO A 114 -13.67 -12.48 -1.55
CA PRO A 114 -13.97 -12.39 -0.13
C PRO A 114 -13.08 -13.33 0.69
N ARG A 115 -12.39 -12.77 1.69
CA ARG A 115 -11.48 -13.50 2.59
C ARG A 115 -11.78 -13.14 4.04
N LYS A 116 -11.24 -13.91 4.98
CA LYS A 116 -11.19 -13.50 6.39
C LYS A 116 -10.41 -12.20 6.50
N ILE A 117 -11.01 -11.20 7.15
CA ILE A 117 -10.39 -9.91 7.42
C ILE A 117 -9.74 -9.95 8.80
N GLU A 118 -8.48 -9.51 8.87
CA GLU A 118 -7.76 -9.25 10.12
C GLU A 118 -7.79 -7.73 10.35
N PRO A 119 -8.63 -7.23 11.28
CA PRO A 119 -8.89 -5.81 11.43
C PRO A 119 -7.85 -5.14 12.34
N GLU A 120 -6.58 -5.48 12.15
CA GLU A 120 -5.46 -4.91 12.89
C GLU A 120 -4.51 -4.23 11.92
N TRP A 121 -4.26 -2.95 12.16
CA TRP A 121 -3.30 -2.18 11.38
C TRP A 121 -1.89 -2.36 11.94
N HIS A 122 -0.98 -2.80 11.08
CA HIS A 122 0.42 -3.00 11.40
C HIS A 122 1.27 -1.98 10.64
N PRO A 123 1.80 -0.92 11.30
CA PRO A 123 2.58 0.11 10.61
C PRO A 123 3.87 -0.43 9.99
N PHE A 124 4.38 -1.56 10.48
CA PHE A 124 5.62 -2.19 10.05
C PHE A 124 5.53 -3.72 10.13
N VAL A 125 6.46 -4.40 9.46
CA VAL A 125 6.74 -5.82 9.75
C VAL A 125 7.16 -6.00 11.21
N LEU A 126 6.77 -7.12 11.83
CA LEU A 126 6.95 -7.35 13.28
C LEU A 126 8.42 -7.28 13.75
N SER A 127 9.37 -7.55 12.88
CA SER A 127 10.81 -7.47 13.16
C SER A 127 11.40 -6.06 13.06
N TYR A 128 10.68 -5.09 12.49
CA TYR A 128 11.21 -3.75 12.23
C TYR A 128 11.18 -2.86 13.47
N THR A 129 12.33 -2.39 13.92
CA THR A 129 12.50 -1.58 15.14
C THR A 129 13.02 -0.16 14.90
N GLY A 130 13.20 0.24 13.64
CA GLY A 130 13.87 1.49 13.29
C GLY A 130 13.03 2.76 13.38
N PHE A 131 11.70 2.65 13.55
CA PHE A 131 10.83 3.82 13.65
C PHE A 131 11.02 4.54 14.98
N ARG A 132 11.27 5.85 14.91
CA ARG A 132 11.42 6.73 16.06
C ARG A 132 10.67 8.03 15.84
N SER A 133 9.52 8.18 16.50
CA SER A 133 8.83 9.47 16.64
C SER A 133 9.61 10.43 17.55
N GLU A 134 9.87 11.64 17.04
CA GLU A 134 10.47 12.75 17.80
C GLU A 134 9.53 13.21 18.91
N THR A 135 8.23 13.24 18.64
CA THR A 135 7.18 13.59 19.59
C THR A 135 7.18 12.66 20.79
N LEU A 136 7.27 11.34 20.57
CA LEU A 136 7.36 10.36 21.66
C LEU A 136 8.68 10.48 22.40
N ALA A 137 9.78 10.74 21.69
CA ALA A 137 11.09 10.92 22.33
C ALA A 137 11.10 12.13 23.29
N ALA A 138 10.52 13.26 22.86
CA ALA A 138 10.40 14.46 23.68
C ALA A 138 9.46 14.26 24.88
N ARG A 139 8.34 13.56 24.70
CA ARG A 139 7.43 13.21 25.81
C ARG A 139 8.11 12.34 26.88
N ASP A 140 8.97 11.44 26.43
CA ASP A 140 9.62 10.44 27.27
C ASP A 140 10.94 10.94 27.89
N GLU A 141 11.37 12.15 27.54
CA GLU A 141 12.60 12.75 28.06
C GLU A 141 12.57 12.87 29.59
N GLY A 142 13.61 12.35 30.26
CA GLY A 142 13.73 12.36 31.72
C GLY A 142 12.79 11.42 32.47
N ASN A 143 11.96 10.63 31.77
CA ASN A 143 11.07 9.65 32.39
C ASN A 143 11.73 8.26 32.50
N PRO A 144 12.08 7.78 33.70
CA PRO A 144 12.73 6.47 33.88
C PRO A 144 11.83 5.27 33.57
N TYR A 145 10.52 5.49 33.43
CA TYR A 145 9.53 4.48 33.06
C TYR A 145 9.14 4.53 31.58
N ALA A 146 9.74 5.44 30.80
CA ALA A 146 9.63 5.41 29.36
C ALA A 146 10.39 4.22 28.76
N GLY A 147 10.08 3.87 27.51
CA GLY A 147 10.75 2.74 26.82
C GLY A 147 9.82 1.77 26.10
N LYS A 148 8.52 2.08 25.99
CA LYS A 148 7.68 1.36 25.03
C LYS A 148 8.19 1.66 23.61
N PRO A 149 8.37 0.66 22.74
CA PRO A 149 8.77 0.90 21.36
C PRO A 149 7.81 1.90 20.69
N HIS A 150 8.35 2.91 20.01
CA HIS A 150 7.53 3.98 19.38
C HIS A 150 6.54 3.39 18.38
N ARG A 151 6.97 2.35 17.65
CA ARG A 151 6.11 1.58 16.72
C ARG A 151 4.88 0.97 17.40
N ASP A 152 5.03 0.47 18.62
CA ASP A 152 3.93 -0.18 19.36
C ASP A 152 2.96 0.88 19.87
N THR A 153 3.48 2.06 20.24
CA THR A 153 2.66 3.22 20.59
C THR A 153 1.84 3.71 19.39
N LEU A 154 2.47 3.84 18.22
CA LEU A 154 1.80 4.21 16.96
C LEU A 154 0.70 3.20 16.59
N ALA A 155 1.04 1.90 16.55
CA ALA A 155 0.07 0.84 16.25
C ALA A 155 -1.10 0.86 17.25
N ARG A 156 -0.81 1.09 18.53
CA ARG A 156 -1.85 1.20 19.57
C ARG A 156 -2.78 2.39 19.33
N ILE A 157 -2.27 3.56 18.97
CA ILE A 157 -3.10 4.76 18.68
C ILE A 157 -4.14 4.42 17.62
N VAL A 158 -3.69 3.90 16.46
CA VAL A 158 -4.58 3.58 15.34
C VAL A 158 -5.58 2.49 15.71
N ASN A 159 -5.11 1.37 16.27
CA ASN A 159 -5.99 0.25 16.58
C ASN A 159 -6.95 0.53 17.73
N GLN A 160 -6.63 1.44 18.67
CA GLN A 160 -7.56 1.83 19.73
C GLN A 160 -8.75 2.62 19.21
N SER A 161 -8.57 3.45 18.18
CA SER A 161 -9.67 4.20 17.54
C SER A 161 -10.69 3.33 16.81
N ALA A 162 -10.37 2.06 16.53
CA ALA A 162 -11.31 1.07 16.00
C ALA A 162 -11.98 0.21 17.08
N ARG A 163 -11.46 0.18 18.33
CA ARG A 163 -11.92 -0.73 19.40
C ARG A 163 -13.22 -0.28 20.09
N PRO A 164 -14.00 -1.18 20.73
CA PRO A 164 -13.70 -2.59 21.03
C PRO A 164 -14.12 -3.60 19.94
N HIS A 165 -14.96 -3.19 18.98
CA HIS A 165 -15.42 -4.04 17.89
C HIS A 165 -14.95 -3.42 16.57
N PRO A 166 -13.71 -3.70 16.15
CA PRO A 166 -13.14 -3.06 14.97
C PRO A 166 -13.91 -3.46 13.72
N ALA A 167 -14.30 -2.44 12.95
CA ALA A 167 -14.91 -2.61 11.65
C ALA A 167 -13.89 -2.31 10.55
N ALA A 168 -13.97 -3.05 9.47
CA ALA A 168 -13.13 -2.86 8.30
C ALA A 168 -13.96 -3.12 7.04
N GLN A 169 -13.73 -2.34 5.98
CA GLN A 169 -14.53 -2.44 4.77
C GLN A 169 -13.65 -2.34 3.53
N TRP A 170 -13.95 -3.20 2.54
CA TRP A 170 -13.40 -3.07 1.20
C TRP A 170 -14.12 -1.96 0.45
N PHE A 171 -13.38 -1.15 -0.30
CA PHE A 171 -13.93 -0.13 -1.18
C PHE A 171 -13.36 -0.30 -2.58
N LEU A 172 -14.23 -0.29 -3.60
CA LEU A 172 -13.81 -0.10 -4.97
C LEU A 172 -13.59 1.38 -5.22
N ARG A 173 -12.36 1.77 -5.57
CA ARG A 173 -11.95 3.16 -5.78
C ARG A 173 -12.15 3.56 -7.23
N GLY A 174 -12.86 4.65 -7.45
CA GLY A 174 -13.03 5.26 -8.76
C GLY A 174 -11.84 6.13 -9.16
N ALA A 175 -11.83 6.57 -10.41
CA ALA A 175 -10.75 7.36 -10.98
C ALA A 175 -10.62 8.76 -10.34
N SER A 176 -11.69 9.29 -9.75
CA SER A 176 -11.68 10.58 -9.04
C SER A 176 -11.39 10.42 -7.54
N GLY A 177 -11.07 9.19 -7.10
CA GLY A 177 -10.81 8.87 -5.71
C GLY A 177 -12.07 8.68 -4.86
N GLU A 178 -13.26 8.61 -5.44
CA GLU A 178 -14.48 8.16 -4.76
C GLU A 178 -14.42 6.67 -4.43
N GLY A 179 -15.23 6.21 -3.47
CA GLY A 179 -15.24 4.81 -3.06
C GLY A 179 -16.64 4.23 -2.89
N GLU A 180 -16.89 3.12 -3.58
CA GLU A 180 -18.06 2.27 -3.35
C GLU A 180 -17.73 1.21 -2.29
N GLY A 181 -18.48 1.20 -1.19
CA GLY A 181 -18.33 0.24 -0.11
C GLY A 181 -18.79 -1.15 -0.53
N LEU A 182 -17.91 -2.13 -0.45
CA LEU A 182 -18.18 -3.54 -0.70
C LEU A 182 -18.44 -4.27 0.63
N GLU A 183 -18.12 -5.56 0.69
CA GLU A 183 -18.16 -6.36 1.91
C GLU A 183 -17.08 -5.98 2.94
N GLY A 184 -17.21 -6.49 4.15
CA GLY A 184 -16.31 -6.16 5.23
C GLY A 184 -16.62 -6.88 6.54
N LEU A 185 -15.93 -6.48 7.59
CA LEU A 185 -16.07 -6.97 8.94
C LEU A 185 -16.87 -5.98 9.79
N CYS A 186 -17.82 -6.48 10.58
CA CYS A 186 -18.60 -5.69 11.55
C CYS A 186 -19.28 -4.45 10.93
N LEU A 187 -19.74 -4.56 9.68
CA LEU A 187 -20.41 -3.46 8.98
C LEU A 187 -21.78 -3.16 9.59
N GLN A 188 -22.11 -1.87 9.67
CA GLN A 188 -23.47 -1.44 10.03
C GLN A 188 -24.43 -1.60 8.83
N PRO A 189 -25.75 -1.73 9.09
CA PRO A 189 -26.75 -1.71 8.03
C PRO A 189 -26.60 -0.47 7.12
N GLY A 190 -26.59 -0.69 5.81
CA GLY A 190 -26.43 0.38 4.81
C GLY A 190 -24.99 0.77 4.48
N TRP A 191 -23.98 0.16 5.11
CA TRP A 191 -22.59 0.41 4.72
C TRP A 191 -22.17 -0.32 3.45
N GLN A 192 -22.74 -1.49 3.17
CA GLN A 192 -22.53 -2.16 1.89
C GLN A 192 -23.29 -1.41 0.78
N GLY A 193 -22.60 -1.09 -0.31
CA GLY A 193 -23.07 -0.23 -1.39
C GLY A 193 -22.98 1.28 -1.11
N ARG A 194 -22.44 1.70 0.05
CA ARG A 194 -22.33 3.13 0.37
C ARG A 194 -21.35 3.83 -0.56
N GLN A 195 -21.62 5.09 -0.87
CA GLN A 195 -20.73 5.93 -1.66
C GLN A 195 -20.05 6.94 -0.75
N LEU A 196 -18.72 6.99 -0.79
CA LEU A 196 -17.92 7.98 -0.08
C LEU A 196 -17.13 8.82 -1.08
N GLY A 197 -17.08 10.13 -0.85
CA GLY A 197 -16.24 11.05 -1.63
C GLY A 197 -14.75 10.82 -1.37
N ALA A 198 -13.91 11.38 -2.22
CA ALA A 198 -12.46 11.20 -2.12
C ALA A 198 -11.86 11.73 -0.83
N GLU A 199 -12.44 12.79 -0.27
CA GLU A 199 -12.08 13.40 0.99
C GLU A 199 -12.26 12.49 2.21
N ALA A 200 -13.05 11.42 2.09
CA ALA A 200 -13.23 10.45 3.16
C ALA A 200 -12.04 9.48 3.32
N PHE A 201 -11.13 9.44 2.34
CA PHE A 201 -10.01 8.50 2.30
C PHE A 201 -8.70 9.24 2.55
N PRO A 202 -7.97 8.90 3.63
CA PRO A 202 -6.67 9.51 3.90
C PRO A 202 -5.67 9.29 2.76
N GLU A 203 -5.11 10.37 2.22
CA GLU A 203 -4.12 10.31 1.13
C GLU A 203 -2.86 9.53 1.55
N LEU A 204 -2.38 9.76 2.78
CA LEU A 204 -1.19 9.13 3.35
C LEU A 204 -1.49 7.77 4.02
N LEU A 205 -2.61 7.14 3.64
CA LEU A 205 -3.01 5.78 4.05
C LEU A 205 -3.35 5.62 5.54
N VAL A 206 -3.11 6.64 6.36
CA VAL A 206 -3.55 6.76 7.75
C VAL A 206 -4.11 8.17 7.93
N ASN A 207 -5.24 8.28 8.62
CA ASN A 207 -5.90 9.57 8.87
C ASN A 207 -4.97 10.51 9.64
N GLU A 208 -5.08 11.81 9.43
CA GLU A 208 -4.28 12.84 10.11
C GLU A 208 -4.99 13.42 11.34
N ILE A 209 -6.31 13.24 11.42
CA ILE A 209 -7.15 13.82 12.48
C ILE A 209 -7.37 12.80 13.59
N TRP A 210 -6.89 13.12 14.80
CA TRP A 210 -6.97 12.28 16.00
C TRP A 210 -7.46 13.04 17.23
N ASN A 211 -7.76 12.31 18.30
CA ASN A 211 -8.43 12.82 19.49
C ASN A 211 -7.56 13.74 20.34
N SER A 212 -6.23 13.63 20.24
CA SER A 212 -5.31 14.47 20.98
C SER A 212 -4.20 15.04 20.11
N ARG A 213 -3.69 16.21 20.50
CA ARG A 213 -2.51 16.81 19.87
C ARG A 213 -1.31 15.87 19.83
N LEU A 214 -1.12 15.07 20.89
CA LEU A 214 -0.06 14.07 20.94
C LEU A 214 -0.23 13.03 19.82
N GLU A 215 -1.42 12.48 19.65
CA GLU A 215 -1.70 11.48 18.62
C GLU A 215 -1.50 12.05 17.22
N CYS A 216 -2.02 13.25 16.93
CA CYS A 216 -1.81 13.91 15.64
C CYS A 216 -0.31 14.08 15.34
N LEU A 217 0.48 14.53 16.31
CA LEU A 217 1.93 14.71 16.14
C LEU A 217 2.67 13.38 15.93
N VAL A 218 2.30 12.32 16.65
CA VAL A 218 2.90 10.98 16.45
C VAL A 218 2.58 10.41 15.08
N ILE A 219 1.37 10.66 14.57
CA ILE A 219 0.97 10.24 13.22
C ILE A 219 1.69 11.07 12.16
N ASN A 220 1.85 12.37 12.39
CA ASN A 220 2.67 13.22 11.53
C ASN A 220 4.14 12.76 11.49
N ASP A 221 4.74 12.39 12.63
CA ASP A 221 6.08 11.80 12.66
C ASP A 221 6.16 10.50 11.83
N TYR A 222 5.08 9.73 11.75
CA TYR A 222 5.01 8.54 10.90
C TYR A 222 4.89 8.89 9.42
N HIS A 223 4.13 9.92 9.06
CA HIS A 223 4.02 10.39 7.68
C HIS A 223 5.32 11.01 7.13
N LEU A 224 6.14 11.59 8.01
CA LEU A 224 7.43 12.19 7.65
C LEU A 224 8.59 11.19 7.62
N TRP A 225 8.41 9.99 8.18
CA TRP A 225 9.42 8.93 8.23
C TRP A 225 9.49 8.13 6.92
#